data_AF-A0A812QXP4-F1
#
_entry.id   AF-A0A812QXP4-F1
#
_cell.length_a   1.000
_cell.length_b   1.000
_cell.length_c   1.000
_cell.angle_alpha   90.00
_cell.angle_beta   90.00
_cell.angle_gamma   90.00
#
_symmetry.space_group_name_H-M   'P 1'
#
loop_
_entity.id
_entity.type
_entity.pdbx_description
1 polymer ?
#
loop_
_entity_poly.entity_id
_entity_poly.type
_entity_poly.pdbx_seq_one_letter_code
_entity_poly.pdbx_strand_id
1 'polypeptide(L)'
;MVGGRPCSLTECQVAPEGLFWHNMPVTPAQRSGKIGMAILALVASCAVWTFLLYIPYAYYMASFSYANGDEPGEFSEGLFICLVVGSQLGLFVVSSMGAKHACFHSEDETQKAYTMFYNAALILNLVMDIALQTYLSYLQMVGVGAHTSDGRLLGSLDSLQQIFESYPIQKSVGKLLFVYCWPCTFFVPFLAEPLAVQWLPKHLAQYIVGANKRIQGENAEKALELGEMEQGRYADCIFNVILLCCIPFISPAYLGMTLAALIFSHGYLYLYDQIKVLRFVRKFNFSDPEVHWLGMQLFAIPCSILAGALVFKANQMSSKSDVLGSGYFQGGSLLAAVVGAAVLHFVLHLALLELVVKPMGQEHDLKSNALYAAAARDCPATYLSTNPIFCLRSKYVLGHNPPQMMYFPGKEHLMQPNSSCLVCRCLSFWGFLLLRMFENQCHMPKNLQGFRPTTRAHQQSLQLARVAACDGVLSMGGQPAWRSRRQCLRTTHQN
;
A
#
# COMPACT_ATOMS: atom_id res chain seq x y z
N MET A 1 17.52 -35.88 10.71
CA MET A 1 16.33 -36.56 11.25
C MET A 1 15.90 -35.87 12.52
N VAL A 2 14.62 -35.54 12.69
CA VAL A 2 14.06 -35.03 13.97
C VAL A 2 13.04 -36.07 14.44
N GLY A 3 13.26 -36.65 15.63
CA GLY A 3 12.42 -37.74 16.14
C GLY A 3 12.39 -39.00 15.26
N GLY A 4 13.52 -39.36 14.63
CA GLY A 4 13.59 -40.54 13.76
C GLY A 4 12.96 -40.37 12.37
N ARG A 5 12.40 -39.19 12.05
CA ARG A 5 11.88 -38.87 10.72
C ARG A 5 12.92 -38.13 9.89
N PRO A 6 13.12 -38.46 8.60
CA PRO A 6 13.98 -37.69 7.72
C PRO A 6 13.42 -36.28 7.56
N CYS A 7 14.26 -35.27 7.72
CA CYS A 7 13.89 -33.88 7.46
C CYS A 7 14.41 -33.55 6.07
N SER A 8 13.53 -33.14 5.16
CA SER A 8 13.94 -32.54 3.89
C SER A 8 14.29 -31.07 4.14
N LEU A 9 15.44 -30.65 3.61
CA LEU A 9 15.72 -29.23 3.46
C LEU A 9 15.10 -28.77 2.15
N THR A 10 14.32 -27.70 2.21
CA THR A 10 13.77 -27.03 1.04
C THR A 10 14.53 -25.72 0.83
N GLU A 11 14.90 -25.45 -0.41
CA GLU A 11 15.40 -24.13 -0.78
C GLU A 11 14.30 -23.09 -0.51
N CYS A 12 14.69 -21.96 0.06
CA CYS A 12 13.79 -20.86 0.40
C CYS A 12 14.34 -19.60 -0.26
N GLN A 13 13.53 -18.97 -1.10
CA GLN A 13 13.91 -17.74 -1.82
C GLN A 13 13.60 -16.46 -1.04
N VAL A 14 12.94 -16.57 0.12
CA VAL A 14 12.56 -15.43 0.96
C VAL A 14 13.73 -15.06 1.87
N ALA A 15 14.02 -13.76 2.01
CA ALA A 15 15.07 -13.33 2.94
C ALA A 15 14.71 -13.69 4.40
N PRO A 16 15.70 -14.01 5.24
CA PRO A 16 15.47 -14.45 6.62
C PRO A 16 14.68 -13.48 7.50
N GLU A 17 14.70 -12.18 7.18
CA GLU A 17 13.97 -11.14 7.93
C GLU A 17 12.49 -11.05 7.60
N GLY A 18 12.09 -11.49 6.40
CA GLY A 18 10.69 -11.54 5.98
C GLY A 18 9.96 -12.81 6.42
N LEU A 19 10.61 -13.73 7.15
CA LEU A 19 10.05 -15.02 7.55
C LEU A 19 9.36 -14.96 8.91
N PHE A 20 8.14 -15.50 8.96
CA PHE A 20 7.36 -15.65 10.19
C PHE A 20 7.52 -17.03 10.82
N TRP A 21 8.58 -17.19 11.62
CA TRP A 21 8.89 -18.45 12.32
C TRP A 21 7.74 -19.01 13.16
N HIS A 22 6.90 -18.14 13.73
CA HIS A 22 5.75 -18.55 14.54
C HIS A 22 4.59 -19.12 13.72
N ASN A 23 4.51 -18.81 12.41
CA ASN A 23 3.48 -19.32 11.50
C ASN A 23 3.86 -20.63 10.82
N MET A 24 5.13 -21.05 10.91
CA MET A 24 5.63 -22.30 10.32
C MET A 24 4.84 -23.57 10.67
N PRO A 25 4.26 -23.72 11.88
CA PRO A 25 3.45 -24.89 12.22
C PRO A 25 2.10 -24.98 11.48
N VAL A 26 1.63 -23.88 10.88
CA VAL A 26 0.32 -23.83 10.22
C VAL A 26 0.37 -24.59 8.89
N THR A 27 -0.51 -25.57 8.72
CA THR A 27 -0.58 -26.37 7.50
C THR A 27 -1.33 -25.63 6.38
N PRO A 28 -1.08 -25.98 5.09
CA PRO A 28 -1.81 -25.37 3.98
C PRO A 28 -3.34 -25.52 4.08
N ALA A 29 -3.83 -26.66 4.56
CA ALA A 29 -5.27 -26.89 4.75
C ALA A 29 -5.87 -25.95 5.81
N GLN A 30 -5.17 -25.75 6.94
CA GLN A 30 -5.59 -24.79 7.97
C GLN A 30 -5.55 -23.35 7.44
N ARG A 31 -4.54 -23.01 6.64
CA ARG A 31 -4.42 -21.71 5.99
C ARG A 31 -5.59 -21.44 5.05
N SER A 32 -5.98 -22.41 4.20
CA SER A 32 -7.13 -22.26 3.32
C SER A 32 -8.43 -22.01 4.09
N GLY A 33 -8.64 -22.69 5.22
CA GLY A 33 -9.78 -22.42 6.11
C GLY A 33 -9.77 -20.99 6.67
N LYS A 34 -8.60 -20.50 7.11
CA LYS A 34 -8.42 -19.12 7.60
C LYS A 34 -8.65 -18.08 6.51
N ILE A 35 -8.20 -18.34 5.29
CA ILE A 35 -8.48 -17.48 4.11
C ILE A 35 -9.99 -17.43 3.83
N GLY A 36 -10.67 -18.58 3.87
CA GLY A 36 -12.13 -18.62 3.71
C GLY A 36 -12.86 -17.78 4.76
N MET A 37 -12.42 -17.84 6.02
CA MET A 37 -12.96 -17.01 7.10
C MET A 37 -12.68 -15.52 6.89
N ALA A 38 -11.51 -15.15 6.40
CA ALA A 38 -11.18 -13.76 6.06
C ALA A 38 -12.08 -13.22 4.94
N ILE A 39 -12.30 -14.02 3.88
CA ILE A 39 -13.22 -13.66 2.78
C ILE A 39 -14.65 -13.49 3.31
N LEU A 40 -15.12 -14.40 4.15
CA LEU A 40 -16.45 -14.30 4.73
C LEU A 40 -16.59 -13.04 5.61
N ALA A 41 -15.57 -12.72 6.41
CA ALA A 41 -15.55 -11.52 7.23
C ALA A 41 -15.56 -10.23 6.39
N LEU A 42 -14.87 -10.21 5.23
CA LEU A 42 -14.90 -9.11 4.28
C LEU A 42 -16.30 -8.91 3.69
N VAL A 43 -16.92 -9.98 3.16
CA VAL A 43 -18.28 -9.92 2.61
C VAL A 43 -19.28 -9.48 3.66
N ALA A 44 -19.17 -10.02 4.88
CA ALA A 44 -20.01 -9.62 6.01
C ALA A 44 -19.82 -8.14 6.36
N SER A 45 -18.59 -7.63 6.34
CA SER A 45 -18.29 -6.21 6.60
C SER A 45 -18.92 -5.30 5.54
N CYS A 46 -18.81 -5.67 4.25
CA CYS A 46 -19.49 -4.94 3.17
C CYS A 46 -21.02 -4.94 3.33
N ALA A 47 -21.60 -6.09 3.70
CA ALA A 47 -23.02 -6.21 3.95
C ALA A 47 -23.47 -5.33 5.13
N VAL A 48 -22.77 -5.42 6.26
CA VAL A 48 -23.03 -4.59 7.44
C VAL A 48 -22.96 -3.11 7.10
N TRP A 49 -21.93 -2.69 6.36
CA TRP A 49 -21.80 -1.29 5.90
C TRP A 49 -22.96 -0.88 5.00
N THR A 50 -23.38 -1.76 4.09
CA THR A 50 -24.53 -1.52 3.20
C THR A 50 -25.83 -1.35 3.97
N PHE A 51 -26.15 -2.29 4.85
CA PHE A 51 -27.42 -2.28 5.58
C PHE A 51 -27.50 -1.20 6.65
N LEU A 52 -26.39 -0.92 7.35
CA LEU A 52 -26.39 0.04 8.46
C LEU A 52 -26.17 1.48 8.03
N LEU A 53 -25.52 1.73 6.89
CA LEU A 53 -25.13 3.08 6.50
C LEU A 53 -25.67 3.48 5.11
N TYR A 54 -25.46 2.66 4.08
CA TYR A 54 -25.94 3.01 2.72
C TYR A 54 -27.46 3.01 2.59
N ILE A 55 -28.17 2.00 3.13
CA ILE A 55 -29.64 1.94 3.03
C ILE A 55 -30.31 3.11 3.77
N PRO A 56 -29.94 3.44 5.02
CA PRO A 56 -30.49 4.62 5.70
C PRO A 56 -30.21 5.92 4.93
N TYR A 57 -29.01 6.08 4.37
CA TYR A 57 -28.69 7.21 3.52
C TYR A 57 -29.58 7.25 2.26
N ALA A 58 -29.78 6.12 1.59
CA ALA A 58 -30.65 6.03 0.43
C ALA A 58 -32.11 6.39 0.77
N TYR A 59 -32.61 5.94 1.93
CA TYR A 59 -33.94 6.30 2.41
C TYR A 59 -34.07 7.79 2.71
N TYR A 60 -33.05 8.38 3.34
CA TYR A 60 -32.97 9.83 3.56
C TYR A 60 -33.00 10.59 2.23
N MET A 61 -32.18 10.20 1.26
CA MET A 61 -32.16 10.82 -0.07
C MET A 61 -33.47 10.64 -0.84
N ALA A 62 -34.16 9.52 -0.67
CA ALA A 62 -35.45 9.27 -1.28
C ALA A 62 -36.62 10.04 -0.64
N SER A 63 -36.42 10.60 0.57
CA SER A 63 -37.47 11.35 1.28
C SER A 63 -37.70 12.78 0.75
N PHE A 64 -36.77 13.31 -0.05
CA PHE A 64 -36.89 14.64 -0.66
C PHE A 64 -37.94 14.67 -1.79
N SER A 65 -38.76 15.72 -1.82
CA SER A 65 -39.76 15.92 -2.87
C SER A 65 -39.13 16.63 -4.08
N TYR A 66 -38.49 15.86 -4.95
CA TYR A 66 -37.87 16.38 -6.17
C TYR A 66 -38.86 17.08 -7.13
N ALA A 67 -40.16 16.81 -6.99
CA ALA A 67 -41.22 17.43 -7.79
C ALA A 67 -41.44 18.92 -7.47
N ASN A 68 -41.10 19.37 -6.25
CA ASN A 68 -41.21 20.76 -5.83
C ASN A 68 -39.89 21.54 -5.97
N GLY A 69 -38.84 20.93 -6.54
CA GLY A 69 -37.51 21.50 -6.65
C GLY A 69 -36.67 21.39 -5.37
N ASP A 70 -37.08 20.57 -4.39
CA ASP A 70 -36.23 20.26 -3.23
C ASP A 70 -35.03 19.43 -3.69
N GLU A 71 -33.83 20.00 -3.58
CA GLU A 71 -32.58 19.32 -3.88
C GLU A 71 -31.77 19.05 -2.60
N PRO A 72 -31.05 17.90 -2.53
CA PRO A 72 -30.14 17.60 -1.44
C PRO A 72 -29.05 18.68 -1.35
N GLY A 73 -28.96 19.34 -0.19
CA GLY A 73 -27.96 20.38 0.06
C GLY A 73 -26.56 19.83 0.37
N GLU A 74 -25.64 20.73 0.72
CA GLU A 74 -24.23 20.41 1.00
C GLU A 74 -24.04 19.39 2.14
N PHE A 75 -24.98 19.32 3.10
CA PHE A 75 -24.92 18.34 4.18
C PHE A 75 -25.05 16.89 3.69
N SER A 76 -25.96 16.62 2.75
CA SER A 76 -26.12 15.30 2.12
C SER A 76 -24.87 14.91 1.33
N GLU A 77 -24.27 15.86 0.61
CA GLU A 77 -23.01 15.63 -0.10
C GLU A 77 -21.86 15.33 0.88
N GLY A 78 -21.80 16.05 2.01
CA GLY A 78 -20.85 15.80 3.09
C GLY A 78 -21.00 14.39 3.71
N LEU A 79 -22.23 13.95 3.99
CA LEU A 79 -22.50 12.60 4.47
C LEU A 79 -22.04 11.54 3.47
N PHE A 80 -22.28 11.76 2.18
CA PHE A 80 -21.82 10.85 1.14
C PHE A 80 -20.28 10.73 1.10
N ILE A 81 -19.56 11.86 1.19
CA ILE A 81 -18.09 11.85 1.30
C ILE A 81 -17.64 11.01 2.49
N CYS A 82 -18.26 11.21 3.67
CA CYS A 82 -17.94 10.44 4.87
C CYS A 82 -18.23 8.94 4.72
N LEU A 83 -19.30 8.57 4.02
CA LEU A 83 -19.64 7.16 3.75
C LEU A 83 -18.58 6.49 2.88
N VAL A 84 -18.14 7.15 1.81
CA VAL A 84 -17.12 6.60 0.89
C VAL A 84 -15.75 6.53 1.55
N VAL A 85 -15.32 7.60 2.22
CA VAL A 85 -14.03 7.62 2.93
C VAL A 85 -14.03 6.62 4.09
N GLY A 86 -15.13 6.54 4.83
CA GLY A 86 -15.30 5.60 5.92
C GLY A 86 -15.27 4.14 5.47
N SER A 87 -15.92 3.83 4.33
CA SER A 87 -15.90 2.47 3.76
C SER A 87 -14.49 2.09 3.34
N GLN A 88 -13.75 2.99 2.68
CA GLN A 88 -12.39 2.73 2.23
C GLN A 88 -11.44 2.48 3.41
N LEU A 89 -11.49 3.29 4.47
CA LEU A 89 -10.72 3.08 5.69
C LEU A 89 -11.11 1.78 6.42
N GLY A 90 -12.40 1.46 6.47
CA GLY A 90 -12.89 0.22 7.06
C GLY A 90 -12.40 -1.02 6.31
N LEU A 91 -12.51 -1.02 4.98
CA LEU A 91 -12.04 -2.11 4.12
C LEU A 91 -10.53 -2.30 4.21
N PHE A 92 -9.76 -1.21 4.27
CA PHE A 92 -8.32 -1.24 4.53
C PHE A 92 -8.00 -2.04 5.80
N VAL A 93 -8.67 -1.72 6.92
CA VAL A 93 -8.45 -2.40 8.21
C VAL A 93 -8.87 -3.87 8.15
N VAL A 94 -10.07 -4.17 7.65
CA VAL A 94 -10.59 -5.55 7.60
C VAL A 94 -9.73 -6.43 6.69
N SER A 95 -9.27 -5.92 5.55
CA SER A 95 -8.38 -6.66 4.65
C SER A 95 -7.00 -6.92 5.26
N SER A 96 -6.41 -5.93 5.96
CA SER A 96 -5.14 -6.11 6.67
C SER A 96 -5.27 -7.15 7.79
N MET A 97 -6.36 -7.11 8.56
CA MET A 97 -6.68 -8.12 9.58
C MET A 97 -6.88 -9.51 8.97
N GLY A 98 -7.61 -9.60 7.85
CA GLY A 98 -7.85 -10.86 7.14
C GLY A 98 -6.56 -11.50 6.62
N ALA A 99 -5.66 -10.71 6.04
CA ALA A 99 -4.36 -11.18 5.56
C ALA A 99 -3.48 -11.69 6.71
N LYS A 100 -3.40 -10.96 7.83
CA LYS A 100 -2.66 -11.40 9.03
C LYS A 100 -3.27 -12.66 9.65
N HIS A 101 -4.60 -12.78 9.65
CA HIS A 101 -5.30 -13.96 10.16
C HIS A 101 -4.97 -15.25 9.39
N ALA A 102 -4.66 -15.15 8.09
CA ALA A 102 -4.29 -16.28 7.26
C ALA A 102 -2.96 -16.95 7.71
N CYS A 103 -2.11 -16.25 8.47
CA CYS A 103 -0.84 -16.78 8.99
C CYS A 103 0.08 -17.33 7.88
N PHE A 104 0.39 -16.50 6.89
CA PHE A 104 1.39 -16.82 5.87
C PHE A 104 2.78 -16.98 6.47
N HIS A 105 3.69 -17.63 5.73
CA HIS A 105 5.04 -17.91 6.21
C HIS A 105 6.00 -16.76 5.95
N SER A 106 5.65 -15.85 5.03
CA SER A 106 6.43 -14.64 4.74
C SER A 106 5.58 -13.36 4.76
N GLU A 107 6.28 -12.23 4.93
CA GLU A 107 5.71 -10.88 4.77
C GLU A 107 5.20 -10.66 3.35
N ASP A 108 5.98 -11.05 2.33
CA ASP A 108 5.64 -10.87 0.92
C ASP A 108 4.32 -11.59 0.56
N GLU A 109 4.12 -12.83 1.03
CA GLU A 109 2.84 -13.57 0.86
C GLU A 109 1.67 -12.86 1.55
N THR A 110 1.91 -12.29 2.73
CA THR A 110 0.89 -11.56 3.50
C THR A 110 0.48 -10.29 2.78
N GLN A 111 1.44 -9.52 2.26
CA GLN A 111 1.21 -8.28 1.50
C GLN A 111 0.50 -8.56 0.16
N LYS A 112 0.84 -9.67 -0.50
CA LYS A 112 0.14 -10.15 -1.70
C LYS A 112 -1.33 -10.45 -1.42
N ALA A 113 -1.61 -11.25 -0.39
CA ALA A 113 -2.97 -11.60 -0.01
C ALA A 113 -3.78 -10.37 0.44
N TYR A 114 -3.15 -9.48 1.22
CA TYR A 114 -3.74 -8.20 1.61
C TYR A 114 -4.14 -7.36 0.38
N THR A 115 -3.24 -7.20 -0.59
CA THR A 115 -3.50 -6.44 -1.82
C THR A 115 -4.65 -7.04 -2.62
N MET A 116 -4.73 -8.38 -2.72
CA MET A 116 -5.86 -9.06 -3.37
C MET A 116 -7.18 -8.82 -2.66
N PHE A 117 -7.23 -9.03 -1.33
CA PHE A 117 -8.44 -8.86 -0.53
C PHE A 117 -8.95 -7.43 -0.57
N TYR A 118 -8.06 -6.46 -0.40
CA TYR A 118 -8.41 -5.06 -0.41
C TYR A 118 -8.91 -4.60 -1.80
N ASN A 119 -8.22 -4.97 -2.88
CA ASN A 119 -8.65 -4.61 -4.23
C ASN A 119 -10.01 -5.24 -4.60
N ALA A 120 -10.23 -6.52 -4.27
CA ALA A 120 -11.51 -7.18 -4.51
C ALA A 120 -12.66 -6.53 -3.72
N ALA A 121 -12.41 -6.16 -2.46
CA ALA A 121 -13.40 -5.48 -1.64
C ALA A 121 -13.74 -4.07 -2.18
N LEU A 122 -12.74 -3.31 -2.63
CA LEU A 122 -12.94 -1.99 -3.25
C LEU A 122 -13.78 -2.10 -4.54
N ILE A 123 -13.49 -3.08 -5.40
CA ILE A 123 -14.27 -3.32 -6.64
C ILE A 123 -15.72 -3.70 -6.29
N LEU A 124 -15.93 -4.59 -5.32
CA LEU A 124 -17.27 -4.96 -4.88
C LEU A 124 -18.04 -3.74 -4.36
N ASN A 125 -17.40 -2.91 -3.53
CA ASN A 125 -18.00 -1.70 -3.00
C ASN A 125 -18.34 -0.70 -4.12
N LEU A 126 -17.44 -0.53 -5.10
CA LEU A 126 -17.67 0.34 -6.25
C LEU A 126 -18.90 -0.06 -7.07
N VAL A 127 -19.07 -1.36 -7.35
CA VAL A 127 -20.24 -1.84 -8.12
C VAL A 127 -21.53 -1.49 -7.39
N MET A 128 -21.56 -1.69 -6.07
CA MET A 128 -22.73 -1.35 -5.25
C MET A 128 -22.98 0.16 -5.23
N ASP A 129 -21.92 0.97 -5.12
CA ASP A 129 -22.01 2.43 -5.11
C ASP A 129 -22.53 2.99 -6.44
N ILE A 130 -22.03 2.50 -7.57
CA ILE A 130 -22.50 2.90 -8.89
C ILE A 130 -23.97 2.49 -9.09
N ALA A 131 -24.35 1.28 -8.68
CA ALA A 131 -25.73 0.79 -8.80
C ALA A 131 -26.69 1.67 -7.97
N LEU A 132 -26.35 1.94 -6.71
CA LEU A 132 -27.15 2.79 -5.82
C LEU A 132 -27.27 4.21 -6.36
N GLN A 133 -26.15 4.82 -6.76
CA GLN A 133 -26.14 6.19 -7.29
C GLN A 133 -26.91 6.32 -8.61
N THR A 134 -26.80 5.32 -9.50
CA THR A 134 -27.57 5.29 -10.75
C THR A 134 -29.07 5.21 -10.47
N TYR A 135 -29.47 4.38 -9.50
CA TYR A 135 -30.87 4.26 -9.09
C TYR A 135 -31.42 5.56 -8.48
N LEU A 136 -30.69 6.18 -7.54
CA LEU A 136 -31.09 7.45 -6.93
C LEU A 136 -31.14 8.58 -7.97
N SER A 137 -30.17 8.63 -8.89
CA SER A 137 -30.15 9.60 -9.99
C SER A 137 -31.35 9.45 -10.90
N TYR A 138 -31.76 8.20 -11.19
CA TYR A 138 -32.94 7.94 -12.00
C TYR A 138 -34.21 8.46 -11.31
N LEU A 139 -34.40 8.17 -10.03
CA LEU A 139 -35.55 8.68 -9.27
C LEU A 139 -35.60 10.21 -9.25
N GLN A 140 -34.46 10.87 -9.03
CA GLN A 140 -34.35 12.32 -9.04
C GLN A 140 -34.73 12.91 -10.41
N MET A 141 -34.15 12.38 -11.50
CA MET A 141 -34.41 12.90 -12.85
C MET A 141 -35.86 12.66 -13.30
N VAL A 142 -36.47 11.53 -12.92
CA VAL A 142 -37.90 11.28 -13.16
C VAL A 142 -38.77 12.24 -12.33
N GLY A 143 -38.42 12.48 -11.06
CA GLY A 143 -39.16 13.38 -10.18
C GLY A 143 -39.18 14.84 -10.64
N VAL A 144 -38.09 15.32 -11.26
CA VAL A 144 -37.99 16.66 -11.86
C VAL A 144 -38.71 16.73 -13.22
N GLY A 145 -39.16 15.61 -13.78
CA GLY A 145 -39.76 15.57 -15.12
C GLY A 145 -38.73 15.81 -16.23
N ALA A 146 -37.51 15.28 -16.08
CA ALA A 146 -36.46 15.42 -17.09
C ALA A 146 -36.87 14.78 -18.42
N HIS A 147 -36.61 15.51 -19.50
CA HIS A 147 -36.87 15.07 -20.87
C HIS A 147 -35.58 14.58 -21.53
N THR A 148 -35.71 13.58 -22.37
CA THR A 148 -34.63 13.10 -23.25
C THR A 148 -34.38 14.07 -24.40
N SER A 149 -33.31 13.86 -25.16
CA SER A 149 -32.95 14.71 -26.32
C SER A 149 -34.02 14.72 -27.43
N ASP A 150 -34.82 13.66 -27.51
CA ASP A 150 -35.96 13.49 -28.41
C ASP A 150 -37.30 13.96 -27.80
N GLY A 151 -37.27 14.59 -26.62
CA GLY A 151 -38.45 15.22 -26.01
C GLY A 151 -39.41 14.25 -25.31
N ARG A 152 -39.05 12.98 -25.12
CA ARG A 152 -39.82 12.03 -24.30
C ARG A 152 -39.49 12.21 -22.82
N LEU A 153 -40.43 11.86 -21.94
CA LEU A 153 -40.17 11.82 -20.51
C LEU A 153 -39.23 10.66 -20.18
N LEU A 154 -38.24 10.88 -19.32
CA LEU A 154 -37.31 9.83 -18.89
C LEU A 154 -38.03 8.61 -18.29
N GLY A 155 -39.14 8.84 -17.57
CA GLY A 155 -39.97 7.79 -16.99
C GLY A 155 -40.76 6.95 -18.01
N SER A 156 -40.85 7.39 -19.27
CA SER A 156 -41.53 6.67 -20.35
C SER A 156 -40.61 5.74 -21.16
N LEU A 157 -39.35 5.60 -20.77
CA LEU A 157 -38.40 4.71 -21.43
C LEU A 157 -38.47 3.30 -20.82
N ASP A 158 -38.71 2.30 -21.67
CA ASP A 158 -38.86 0.90 -21.22
C ASP A 158 -37.55 0.12 -21.18
N SER A 159 -36.51 0.58 -21.90
CA SER A 159 -35.23 -0.11 -22.02
C SER A 159 -34.14 0.52 -21.16
N LEU A 160 -33.43 -0.31 -20.38
CA LEU A 160 -32.25 0.11 -19.60
C LEU A 160 -31.18 0.77 -20.48
N GLN A 161 -31.01 0.32 -21.72
CA GLN A 161 -30.06 0.94 -22.65
C GLN A 161 -30.49 2.38 -22.97
N GLN A 162 -31.77 2.62 -23.25
CA GLN A 162 -32.27 3.96 -23.56
C GLN A 162 -32.15 4.89 -22.35
N ILE A 163 -32.45 4.38 -21.15
CA ILE A 163 -32.29 5.14 -19.90
C ILE A 163 -30.82 5.52 -19.69
N PHE A 164 -29.90 4.55 -19.79
CA PHE A 164 -28.47 4.78 -19.56
C PHE A 164 -27.80 5.64 -20.64
N GLU A 165 -28.24 5.52 -21.90
CA GLU A 165 -27.74 6.35 -22.99
C GLU A 165 -28.32 7.78 -22.97
N SER A 166 -29.37 8.04 -22.19
CA SER A 166 -30.01 9.35 -22.12
C SER A 166 -29.09 10.42 -21.50
N TYR A 167 -29.12 11.62 -22.08
CA TYR A 167 -28.31 12.74 -21.62
C TYR A 167 -28.56 13.12 -20.14
N PRO A 168 -29.80 13.18 -19.62
CA PRO A 168 -30.04 13.53 -18.22
C PRO A 168 -29.36 12.56 -17.24
N ILE A 169 -29.44 11.25 -17.51
CA ILE A 169 -28.80 10.22 -16.69
C ILE A 169 -27.28 10.32 -16.78
N GLN A 170 -26.72 10.41 -17.98
CA GLN A 170 -25.26 10.55 -18.15
C GLN A 170 -24.72 11.80 -17.46
N LYS A 171 -25.45 12.92 -17.53
CA LYS A 171 -25.05 14.17 -16.86
C LYS A 171 -25.09 14.02 -15.34
N SER A 172 -26.17 13.48 -14.78
CA SER A 172 -26.36 13.34 -13.33
C SER A 172 -25.40 12.31 -12.72
N VAL A 173 -25.41 11.08 -13.25
CA VAL A 173 -24.52 10.00 -12.80
C VAL A 173 -23.05 10.38 -13.05
N GLY A 174 -22.75 11.08 -14.14
CA GLY A 174 -21.41 11.59 -14.42
C GLY A 174 -20.91 12.59 -13.39
N LYS A 175 -21.78 13.52 -12.94
CA LYS A 175 -21.46 14.47 -11.85
C LYS A 175 -21.19 13.72 -10.55
N LEU A 176 -22.04 12.77 -10.19
CA LEU A 176 -21.88 11.98 -8.96
C LEU A 176 -20.63 11.12 -8.98
N LEU A 177 -20.35 10.45 -10.10
CA LEU A 177 -19.11 9.67 -10.26
C LEU A 177 -17.88 10.57 -10.21
N PHE A 178 -17.95 11.79 -10.75
CA PHE A 178 -16.87 12.77 -10.58
C PHE A 178 -16.67 13.13 -9.11
N VAL A 179 -17.73 13.42 -8.35
CA VAL A 179 -17.65 13.71 -6.90
C VAL A 179 -17.07 12.52 -6.13
N TYR A 180 -17.49 11.30 -6.49
CA TYR A 180 -16.96 10.06 -5.93
C TYR A 180 -15.45 9.91 -6.18
N CYS A 181 -14.98 10.23 -7.38
CA CYS A 181 -13.56 10.25 -7.70
C CYS A 181 -12.85 11.37 -6.91
N TRP A 182 -13.32 12.60 -7.06
CA TRP A 182 -12.74 13.80 -6.49
C TRP A 182 -13.78 14.62 -5.71
N PRO A 183 -13.57 14.86 -4.40
CA PRO A 183 -12.35 14.56 -3.64
C PRO A 183 -12.38 13.20 -2.90
N CYS A 184 -13.51 12.46 -2.96
CA CYS A 184 -13.80 11.36 -2.01
C CYS A 184 -12.82 10.19 -2.05
N THR A 185 -12.40 9.74 -3.23
CA THR A 185 -11.52 8.57 -3.35
C THR A 185 -10.08 9.00 -3.62
N PHE A 186 -9.89 9.99 -4.50
CA PHE A 186 -8.56 10.36 -4.97
C PHE A 186 -7.74 11.11 -3.93
N PHE A 187 -8.35 11.81 -2.97
CA PHE A 187 -7.59 12.73 -2.11
C PHE A 187 -7.90 12.61 -0.63
N VAL A 188 -9.18 12.71 -0.23
CA VAL A 188 -9.56 12.76 1.20
C VAL A 188 -9.05 11.55 2.01
N PRO A 189 -9.12 10.30 1.53
CA PRO A 189 -8.64 9.14 2.28
C PRO A 189 -7.14 9.25 2.57
N PHE A 190 -6.36 9.69 1.58
CA PHE A 190 -4.91 9.85 1.69
C PHE A 190 -4.49 11.11 2.47
N LEU A 191 -5.37 12.09 2.58
CA LEU A 191 -5.19 13.22 3.49
C LEU A 191 -5.50 12.81 4.94
N ALA A 192 -6.52 11.97 5.13
CA ALA A 192 -6.90 11.44 6.44
C ALA A 192 -5.90 10.40 6.97
N GLU A 193 -5.24 9.65 6.08
CA GLU A 193 -4.28 8.60 6.45
C GLU A 193 -3.17 9.07 7.42
N PRO A 194 -2.39 10.14 7.16
CA PRO A 194 -1.39 10.61 8.11
C PRO A 194 -1.99 11.01 9.47
N LEU A 195 -3.24 11.45 9.52
CA LEU A 195 -3.91 11.77 10.78
C LEU A 195 -4.34 10.50 11.53
N ALA A 196 -5.01 9.59 10.83
CA ALA A 196 -5.63 8.40 11.41
C ALA A 196 -4.63 7.27 11.71
N VAL A 197 -3.63 7.07 10.84
CA VAL A 197 -2.70 5.93 10.91
C VAL A 197 -1.37 6.32 11.57
N GLN A 198 -0.94 7.58 11.46
CA GLN A 198 0.36 8.00 11.98
C GLN A 198 0.23 8.90 13.21
N TRP A 199 -0.47 10.03 13.09
CA TRP A 199 -0.57 11.01 14.16
C TRP A 199 -1.34 10.46 15.37
N LEU A 200 -2.54 9.93 15.16
CA LEU A 200 -3.41 9.46 16.24
C LEU A 200 -2.79 8.29 17.02
N PRO A 201 -2.29 7.20 16.40
CA PRO A 201 -1.74 6.07 17.14
C PRO A 201 -0.48 6.45 17.91
N LYS A 202 0.37 7.30 17.34
CA LYS A 202 1.58 7.79 18.02
C LYS A 202 1.23 8.56 19.30
N HIS A 203 0.30 9.51 19.24
CA HIS A 203 -0.07 10.29 20.42
C HIS A 203 -0.78 9.44 21.46
N LEU A 204 -1.64 8.52 21.02
CA LEU A 204 -2.31 7.58 21.90
C LEU A 204 -1.30 6.66 22.60
N ALA A 205 -0.32 6.13 21.87
CA ALA A 205 0.75 5.30 22.42
C ALA A 205 1.61 6.07 23.43
N GLN A 206 2.01 7.31 23.11
CA GLN A 206 2.74 8.17 24.04
C GLN A 206 1.96 8.44 25.33
N TYR A 207 0.66 8.71 25.21
CA TYR A 207 -0.21 8.91 26.36
C TYR A 207 -0.34 7.63 27.20
N ILE A 208 -0.59 6.47 26.58
CA ILE A 208 -0.74 5.19 27.26
C ILE A 208 0.56 4.79 27.99
N VAL A 209 1.71 4.89 27.33
CA VAL A 209 3.02 4.57 27.93
C VAL A 209 3.35 5.54 29.06
N GLY A 210 3.06 6.83 28.89
CA GLY A 210 3.28 7.84 29.93
C GLY A 210 2.38 7.68 31.16
N ALA A 211 1.12 7.28 30.95
CA ALA A 211 0.14 7.11 32.03
C ALA A 211 0.30 5.79 32.78
N ASN A 212 0.70 4.71 32.10
CA ASN A 212 0.73 3.37 32.68
C ASN A 212 2.16 2.90 32.99
N LYS A 213 2.57 3.01 34.26
CA LYS A 213 3.87 2.55 34.75
C LYS A 213 4.13 1.04 34.57
N ARG A 214 3.13 0.22 34.21
CA ARG A 214 3.32 -1.21 33.91
C ARG A 214 3.94 -1.45 32.53
N ILE A 215 3.83 -0.48 31.62
CA ILE A 215 4.36 -0.58 30.26
C ILE A 215 5.76 0.02 30.27
N GLN A 216 6.78 -0.83 30.45
CA GLN A 216 8.19 -0.42 30.51
C GLN A 216 9.06 -1.29 29.60
N GLY A 217 10.27 -0.79 29.31
CA GLY A 217 11.28 -1.49 28.53
C GLY A 217 10.78 -1.81 27.11
N GLU A 218 10.95 -3.06 26.68
CA GLU A 218 10.61 -3.50 25.32
C GLU A 218 9.12 -3.31 24.98
N ASN A 219 8.21 -3.43 25.94
CA ASN A 219 6.77 -3.23 25.71
C ASN A 219 6.44 -1.76 25.41
N ALA A 220 7.15 -0.82 26.03
CA ALA A 220 7.00 0.61 25.75
C ALA A 220 7.57 0.96 24.37
N GLU A 221 8.70 0.37 24.01
CA GLU A 221 9.30 0.53 22.67
C GLU A 221 8.39 -0.01 21.58
N LYS A 222 7.82 -1.21 21.75
CA LYS A 222 6.84 -1.81 20.82
C LYS A 222 5.59 -0.96 20.66
N ALA A 223 5.09 -0.35 21.74
CA ALA A 223 3.93 0.54 21.67
C ALA A 223 4.21 1.81 20.85
N LEU A 224 5.46 2.28 20.84
CA LEU A 224 5.91 3.46 20.10
C LEU A 224 6.57 3.12 18.75
N GLU A 225 6.57 1.84 18.37
CA GLU A 225 7.15 1.38 17.11
C GLU A 225 6.35 1.95 15.93
N LEU A 226 7.07 2.40 14.90
CA LEU A 226 6.43 2.88 13.67
C LEU A 226 5.81 1.71 12.92
N GLY A 227 4.74 2.02 12.16
CA GLY A 227 4.09 1.04 11.29
C GLY A 227 5.04 0.46 10.25
N GLU A 228 4.69 -0.72 9.75
CA GLU A 228 5.38 -1.37 8.65
C GLU A 228 5.00 -0.73 7.31
N MET A 229 5.86 -0.84 6.30
CA MET A 229 5.47 -0.42 4.96
C MET A 229 4.47 -1.44 4.43
N GLU A 230 3.26 -1.00 4.15
CA GLU A 230 2.26 -1.82 3.49
C GLU A 230 2.31 -1.58 1.98
N GLN A 231 2.17 -2.65 1.19
CA GLN A 231 2.14 -2.56 -0.27
C GLN A 231 0.73 -2.30 -0.83
N GLY A 232 -0.25 -2.02 0.06
CA GLY A 232 -1.63 -1.69 -0.31
C GLY A 232 -1.78 -0.48 -1.24
N ARG A 233 -0.75 0.38 -1.31
CA ARG A 233 -0.68 1.50 -2.27
C ARG A 233 -0.89 1.03 -3.72
N TYR A 234 -0.51 -0.21 -4.07
CA TYR A 234 -0.85 -0.80 -5.38
C TYR A 234 -2.35 -0.86 -5.60
N ALA A 235 -3.11 -1.38 -4.63
CA ALA A 235 -4.56 -1.51 -4.73
C ALA A 235 -5.23 -0.14 -4.85
N ASP A 236 -4.79 0.86 -4.07
CA ASP A 236 -5.34 2.22 -4.11
C ASP A 236 -5.13 2.87 -5.49
N CYS A 237 -3.95 2.72 -6.09
CA CYS A 237 -3.67 3.30 -7.41
C CYS A 237 -4.46 2.63 -8.51
N ILE A 238 -4.47 1.30 -8.50
CA ILE A 238 -5.25 0.52 -9.48
C ILE A 238 -6.72 0.89 -9.36
N PHE A 239 -7.24 1.03 -8.14
CA PHE A 239 -8.63 1.43 -7.91
C PHE A 239 -8.93 2.83 -8.43
N ASN A 240 -8.04 3.80 -8.19
CA ASN A 240 -8.20 5.15 -8.74
C ASN A 240 -8.24 5.15 -10.28
N VAL A 241 -7.43 4.29 -10.93
CA VAL A 241 -7.46 4.12 -12.39
C VAL A 241 -8.74 3.39 -12.84
N ILE A 242 -9.23 2.40 -12.10
CA ILE A 242 -10.53 1.74 -12.37
C ILE A 242 -11.65 2.78 -12.43
N LEU A 243 -11.72 3.67 -11.43
CA LEU A 243 -12.70 4.76 -11.39
C LEU A 243 -12.62 5.67 -12.61
N LEU A 244 -11.40 6.08 -12.99
CA LEU A 244 -11.18 6.87 -14.20
C LEU A 244 -11.67 6.12 -15.44
N CYS A 245 -11.38 4.82 -15.56
CA CYS A 245 -11.79 3.99 -16.70
C CYS A 245 -13.31 3.76 -16.77
N CYS A 246 -14.05 3.94 -15.66
CA CYS A 246 -15.51 3.93 -15.65
C CYS A 246 -16.13 5.22 -16.21
N ILE A 247 -15.46 6.38 -16.10
CA ILE A 247 -15.99 7.68 -16.56
C ILE A 247 -16.41 7.67 -18.04
N PRO A 248 -15.60 7.12 -18.98
CA PRO A 248 -15.99 7.01 -20.38
C PRO A 248 -17.31 6.28 -20.62
N PHE A 249 -17.76 5.34 -19.78
CA PHE A 249 -19.07 4.70 -19.97
C PHE A 249 -20.23 5.69 -19.74
N ILE A 250 -20.09 6.58 -18.77
CA ILE A 250 -21.17 7.43 -18.29
C ILE A 250 -21.11 8.80 -18.97
N SER A 251 -20.05 9.58 -18.70
CA SER A 251 -19.99 10.98 -19.14
C SER A 251 -18.57 11.40 -19.50
N PRO A 252 -18.23 11.44 -20.81
CA PRO A 252 -16.95 11.96 -21.28
C PRO A 252 -16.69 13.42 -20.90
N ALA A 253 -17.74 14.20 -20.57
CA ALA A 253 -17.61 15.63 -20.24
C ALA A 253 -16.74 15.88 -19.01
N TYR A 254 -16.78 14.99 -18.02
CA TYR A 254 -15.98 15.11 -16.79
C TYR A 254 -14.58 14.48 -16.91
N LEU A 255 -14.28 13.79 -18.00
CA LEU A 255 -13.03 13.01 -18.14
C LEU A 255 -11.77 13.87 -17.94
N GLY A 256 -11.72 15.06 -18.56
CA GLY A 256 -10.58 15.96 -18.42
C GLY A 256 -10.38 16.46 -16.99
N MET A 257 -11.48 16.75 -16.28
CA MET A 257 -11.43 17.17 -14.87
C MET A 257 -10.99 16.01 -13.97
N THR A 258 -11.52 14.81 -14.18
CA THR A 258 -11.11 13.61 -13.43
C THR A 258 -9.64 13.26 -13.67
N LEU A 259 -9.15 13.39 -14.90
CA LEU A 259 -7.72 13.20 -15.22
C LEU A 259 -6.83 14.20 -14.49
N ALA A 260 -7.17 15.48 -14.49
CA ALA A 260 -6.42 16.50 -13.77
C ALA A 260 -6.41 16.23 -12.25
N ALA A 261 -7.56 15.84 -11.69
CA ALA A 261 -7.69 15.44 -10.30
C ALA A 261 -6.84 14.21 -9.95
N LEU A 262 -6.81 13.20 -10.83
CA LEU A 262 -5.99 12.00 -10.67
C LEU A 262 -4.48 12.32 -10.68
N ILE A 263 -4.03 13.18 -11.60
CA ILE A 263 -2.63 13.61 -11.68
C ILE A 263 -2.24 14.35 -10.41
N PHE A 264 -3.07 15.29 -9.95
CA PHE A 264 -2.82 16.02 -8.72
C PHE A 264 -2.73 15.09 -7.51
N SER A 265 -3.70 14.17 -7.35
CA SER A 265 -3.70 13.24 -6.22
C SER A 265 -2.52 12.29 -6.22
N HIS A 266 -2.12 11.77 -7.39
CA HIS A 266 -0.98 10.87 -7.50
C HIS A 266 0.34 11.61 -7.25
N GLY A 267 0.43 12.89 -7.63
CA GLY A 267 1.53 13.77 -7.25
C GLY A 267 1.64 13.93 -5.73
N TYR A 268 0.52 14.23 -5.07
CA TYR A 268 0.47 14.29 -3.60
C TYR A 268 0.90 12.97 -2.96
N LEU A 269 0.31 11.86 -3.40
CA LEU A 269 0.63 10.54 -2.88
C LEU A 269 2.11 10.19 -3.02
N TYR A 270 2.70 10.48 -4.18
CA TYR A 270 4.13 10.24 -4.39
C TYR A 270 4.98 11.03 -3.39
N LEU A 271 4.70 12.33 -3.20
CA LEU A 271 5.42 13.17 -2.24
C LEU A 271 5.21 12.70 -0.80
N TYR A 272 3.98 12.34 -0.45
CA TYR A 272 3.65 11.83 0.88
C TYR A 272 4.34 10.49 1.15
N ASP A 273 4.32 9.55 0.21
CA ASP A 273 4.96 8.24 0.35
C ASP A 273 6.49 8.37 0.49
N GLN A 274 7.12 9.33 -0.21
CA GLN A 274 8.54 9.64 0.00
C GLN A 274 8.82 10.07 1.45
N ILE A 275 7.97 10.94 2.01
CA ILE A 275 8.10 11.38 3.40
C ILE A 275 7.82 10.22 4.38
N LYS A 276 6.79 9.43 4.09
CA LYS A 276 6.34 8.28 4.90
C LYS A 276 7.46 7.24 5.03
N VAL A 277 8.04 6.82 3.91
CA VAL A 277 9.15 5.84 3.89
C VAL A 277 10.38 6.35 4.64
N LEU A 278 10.67 7.65 4.56
CA LEU A 278 11.86 8.23 5.20
C LEU A 278 11.68 8.53 6.71
N ARG A 279 10.45 8.75 7.19
CA ARG A 279 10.21 9.30 8.55
C ARG A 279 9.20 8.55 9.40
N PHE A 280 8.27 7.81 8.80
CA PHE A 280 7.09 7.27 9.49
C PHE A 280 6.91 5.76 9.33
N VAL A 281 7.92 5.09 8.81
CA VAL A 281 7.89 3.65 8.58
C VAL A 281 9.16 3.01 9.14
N ARG A 282 9.02 1.85 9.78
CA ARG A 282 10.18 1.07 10.24
C ARG A 282 10.96 0.49 9.05
N LYS A 283 12.21 0.09 9.26
CA LYS A 283 12.98 -0.62 8.23
C LYS A 283 12.20 -1.87 7.77
N PHE A 284 12.04 -2.02 6.46
CA PHE A 284 11.36 -3.14 5.81
C PHE A 284 12.25 -3.73 4.72
N ASN A 285 12.01 -4.99 4.37
CA ASN A 285 12.63 -5.65 3.22
C ASN A 285 11.58 -6.48 2.48
N PHE A 286 11.48 -6.26 1.17
CA PHE A 286 10.66 -7.05 0.27
C PHE A 286 11.60 -7.86 -0.61
N SER A 287 11.55 -9.18 -0.46
CA SER A 287 12.52 -10.07 -1.10
C SER A 287 12.04 -10.54 -2.47
N ASP A 288 10.73 -10.58 -2.64
CA ASP A 288 10.08 -11.14 -3.82
C ASP A 288 9.35 -10.07 -4.65
N PRO A 289 9.54 -10.03 -5.99
CA PRO A 289 8.74 -9.18 -6.88
C PRO A 289 7.26 -9.60 -7.02
N GLU A 290 6.80 -10.64 -6.33
CA GLU A 290 5.44 -11.19 -6.46
C GLU A 290 4.31 -10.15 -6.36
N VAL A 291 4.39 -9.18 -5.45
CA VAL A 291 3.33 -8.15 -5.32
C VAL A 291 3.37 -7.16 -6.48
N HIS A 292 4.56 -6.86 -7.00
CA HIS A 292 4.68 -6.08 -8.23
C HIS A 292 4.04 -6.84 -9.40
N TRP A 293 4.30 -8.15 -9.51
CA TRP A 293 3.69 -9.00 -10.53
C TRP A 293 2.16 -9.03 -10.41
N LEU A 294 1.64 -9.20 -9.19
CA LEU A 294 0.22 -9.11 -8.91
C LEU A 294 -0.35 -7.74 -9.31
N GLY A 295 0.37 -6.66 -9.01
CA GLY A 295 -0.02 -5.31 -9.40
C GLY A 295 -0.17 -5.16 -10.92
N MET A 296 0.76 -5.72 -11.70
CA MET A 296 0.67 -5.76 -13.17
C MET A 296 -0.54 -6.56 -13.65
N GLN A 297 -0.80 -7.73 -13.06
CA GLN A 297 -1.97 -8.55 -13.38
C GLN A 297 -3.29 -7.84 -13.04
N LEU A 298 -3.37 -7.20 -11.87
CA LEU A 298 -4.55 -6.43 -11.46
C LEU A 298 -4.77 -5.18 -12.33
N PHE A 299 -3.70 -4.59 -12.88
CA PHE A 299 -3.80 -3.48 -13.84
C PHE A 299 -4.47 -3.89 -15.17
N ALA A 300 -4.62 -5.19 -15.46
CA ALA A 300 -5.43 -5.65 -16.58
C ALA A 300 -6.91 -5.25 -16.43
N ILE A 301 -7.42 -5.14 -15.20
CA ILE A 301 -8.82 -4.79 -14.90
C ILE A 301 -9.20 -3.41 -15.47
N PRO A 302 -8.54 -2.29 -15.09
CA PRO A 302 -8.87 -0.98 -15.65
C PRO A 302 -8.71 -0.91 -17.17
N CYS A 303 -7.68 -1.55 -17.73
CA CYS A 303 -7.49 -1.59 -19.18
C CYS A 303 -8.62 -2.35 -19.90
N SER A 304 -9.11 -3.44 -19.32
CA SER A 304 -10.28 -4.17 -19.82
C SER A 304 -11.57 -3.36 -19.74
N ILE A 305 -11.78 -2.61 -18.66
CA ILE A 305 -12.90 -1.68 -18.53
C ILE A 305 -12.84 -0.63 -19.65
N LEU A 306 -11.66 -0.06 -19.91
CA LEU A 306 -11.46 0.92 -20.97
C LEU A 306 -11.72 0.33 -22.36
N ALA A 307 -11.30 -0.91 -22.62
CA ALA A 307 -11.59 -1.62 -23.86
C ALA A 307 -13.10 -1.81 -24.07
N GLY A 308 -13.83 -2.19 -23.01
CA GLY A 308 -15.29 -2.26 -23.03
C GLY A 308 -15.93 -0.88 -23.29
N ALA A 309 -15.40 0.18 -22.68
CA ALA A 309 -15.89 1.54 -22.86
C ALA A 309 -15.72 2.03 -24.31
N LEU A 310 -14.61 1.64 -24.95
CA LEU A 310 -14.35 1.93 -26.36
C LEU A 310 -15.40 1.29 -27.26
N VAL A 311 -15.75 0.02 -27.02
CA VAL A 311 -16.82 -0.66 -27.78
C VAL A 311 -18.18 0.00 -27.53
N PHE A 312 -18.50 0.34 -26.28
CA PHE A 312 -19.74 1.03 -25.94
C PHE A 312 -19.85 2.39 -26.65
N LYS A 313 -18.79 3.19 -26.63
CA LYS A 313 -18.76 4.50 -27.29
C LYS A 313 -18.77 4.40 -28.81
N ALA A 314 -18.04 3.44 -29.39
CA ALA A 314 -18.11 3.18 -30.82
C ALA A 314 -19.53 2.79 -31.26
N ASN A 315 -20.26 2.00 -30.45
CA ASN A 315 -21.66 1.68 -30.71
C ASN A 315 -22.54 2.94 -30.66
N GLN A 316 -22.37 3.81 -29.66
CA GLN A 316 -23.11 5.08 -29.58
C GLN A 316 -22.83 6.00 -30.78
N MET A 317 -21.59 6.03 -31.29
CA MET A 317 -21.23 6.80 -32.49
C MET A 317 -21.86 6.23 -33.78
N SER A 318 -22.23 4.95 -33.78
CA SER A 318 -22.95 4.32 -34.91
C SER A 318 -24.46 4.56 -34.88
N SER A 319 -25.01 5.06 -33.76
CA SER A 319 -26.43 5.32 -33.60
C SER A 319 -26.92 6.45 -34.51
N LYS A 320 -28.18 6.37 -34.94
CA LYS A 320 -28.85 7.48 -35.64
C LYS A 320 -29.05 8.63 -34.66
N SER A 321 -28.82 9.87 -35.09
CA SER A 321 -28.89 11.08 -34.25
C SER A 321 -30.22 11.24 -33.50
N ASP A 322 -31.31 10.73 -34.08
CA ASP A 322 -32.66 11.02 -33.59
C ASP A 322 -33.27 9.87 -32.78
N VAL A 323 -32.55 8.74 -32.59
CA VAL A 323 -33.08 7.55 -31.93
C VAL A 323 -32.07 6.99 -30.91
N LEU A 324 -32.40 7.09 -29.63
CA LEU A 324 -31.62 6.51 -28.52
C LEU A 324 -31.55 4.98 -28.63
N GLY A 325 -30.36 4.40 -28.35
CA GLY A 325 -30.16 2.96 -28.42
C GLY A 325 -30.21 2.37 -29.83
N SER A 326 -30.11 3.18 -30.88
CA SER A 326 -30.19 2.72 -32.29
C SER A 326 -28.84 2.29 -32.89
N GLY A 327 -27.83 2.08 -32.06
CA GLY A 327 -26.51 1.61 -32.49
C GLY A 327 -26.56 0.22 -33.13
N TYR A 328 -25.44 -0.19 -33.73
CA TYR A 328 -25.32 -1.49 -34.40
C TYR A 328 -25.70 -2.67 -33.49
N PHE A 329 -25.30 -2.61 -32.21
CA PHE A 329 -25.68 -3.54 -31.17
C PHE A 329 -26.74 -2.94 -30.24
N GLN A 330 -27.73 -3.76 -29.88
CA GLN A 330 -28.86 -3.37 -29.04
C GLN A 330 -29.10 -4.38 -27.92
N GLY A 331 -29.54 -3.89 -26.77
CA GLY A 331 -29.90 -4.67 -25.59
C GLY A 331 -28.79 -5.64 -25.17
N GLY A 332 -29.13 -6.92 -25.05
CA GLY A 332 -28.18 -7.96 -24.63
C GLY A 332 -26.99 -8.14 -25.57
N SER A 333 -27.13 -7.85 -26.88
CA SER A 333 -26.02 -7.98 -27.83
C SER A 333 -24.93 -6.94 -27.59
N LEU A 334 -25.30 -5.71 -27.18
CA LEU A 334 -24.35 -4.67 -26.80
C LEU A 334 -23.60 -5.06 -25.53
N LEU A 335 -24.32 -5.55 -24.52
CA LEU A 335 -23.71 -6.03 -23.29
C LEU A 335 -22.71 -7.16 -23.55
N ALA A 336 -23.09 -8.13 -24.39
CA ALA A 336 -22.21 -9.22 -24.79
C ALA A 336 -20.96 -8.73 -25.55
N ALA A 337 -21.08 -7.71 -26.41
CA ALA A 337 -19.94 -7.13 -27.12
C ALA A 337 -18.99 -6.38 -26.18
N VAL A 338 -19.53 -5.58 -25.24
CA VAL A 338 -18.75 -4.84 -24.23
C VAL A 338 -18.02 -5.80 -23.29
N VAL A 339 -18.74 -6.79 -22.73
CA VAL A 339 -18.15 -7.80 -21.85
C VAL A 339 -17.15 -8.66 -22.62
N GLY A 340 -17.47 -9.05 -23.85
CA GLY A 340 -16.58 -9.83 -24.72
C GLY A 340 -15.27 -9.11 -24.98
N ALA A 341 -15.30 -7.81 -25.28
CA ALA A 341 -14.11 -6.99 -25.47
C ALA A 341 -13.27 -6.85 -24.18
N ALA A 342 -13.93 -6.63 -23.04
CA ALA A 342 -13.26 -6.55 -21.74
C ALA A 342 -12.56 -7.87 -21.36
N VAL A 343 -13.26 -9.01 -21.53
CA VAL A 343 -12.73 -10.35 -21.26
C VAL A 343 -11.59 -10.69 -22.23
N LEU A 344 -11.76 -10.40 -23.52
CA LEU A 344 -10.71 -10.62 -24.52
C LEU A 344 -9.45 -9.83 -24.15
N HIS A 345 -9.58 -8.54 -23.83
CA HIS A 345 -8.45 -7.73 -23.41
C HIS A 345 -7.81 -8.28 -22.13
N PHE A 346 -8.61 -8.72 -21.15
CA PHE A 346 -8.11 -9.25 -19.88
C PHE A 346 -7.25 -10.50 -20.09
N VAL A 347 -7.79 -11.47 -20.85
CA VAL A 347 -7.09 -12.72 -21.16
C VAL A 347 -5.83 -12.46 -21.98
N LEU A 348 -5.91 -11.59 -23.00
CA LEU A 348 -4.74 -11.22 -23.80
C LEU A 348 -3.67 -10.52 -22.95
N HIS A 349 -4.07 -9.61 -22.06
CA HIS A 349 -3.15 -8.93 -21.16
C HIS A 349 -2.42 -9.93 -20.25
N LEU A 350 -3.15 -10.82 -19.58
CA LEU A 350 -2.54 -11.85 -18.72
C LEU A 350 -1.65 -12.82 -19.52
N ALA A 351 -2.07 -13.21 -20.72
CA ALA A 351 -1.27 -14.05 -21.60
C ALA A 351 0.03 -13.35 -22.03
N LEU A 352 -0.03 -12.06 -22.38
CA LEU A 352 1.17 -11.27 -22.71
C LEU A 352 2.11 -11.12 -21.51
N LEU A 353 1.57 -10.95 -20.30
CA LEU A 353 2.39 -10.93 -19.10
C LEU A 353 3.15 -12.25 -18.93
N GLU A 354 2.45 -13.39 -18.90
CA GLU A 354 3.10 -14.68 -18.65
C GLU A 354 3.99 -15.16 -19.82
N LEU A 355 3.61 -14.90 -21.08
CA LEU A 355 4.33 -15.41 -22.25
C LEU A 355 5.43 -14.49 -22.77
N VAL A 356 5.31 -13.17 -22.56
CA VAL A 356 6.26 -12.18 -23.11
C VAL A 356 7.04 -11.49 -21.99
N VAL A 357 6.34 -10.91 -21.01
CA VAL A 357 7.01 -10.07 -20.00
C VAL A 357 7.81 -10.90 -19.00
N LYS A 358 7.24 -12.00 -18.49
CA LYS A 358 7.91 -12.84 -17.48
C LYS A 358 9.23 -13.44 -17.98
N PRO A 359 9.33 -13.99 -19.21
CA PRO A 359 10.61 -14.44 -19.75
C PRO A 359 11.63 -13.31 -19.96
N MET A 360 11.18 -12.11 -20.32
CA MET A 360 12.06 -10.94 -20.49
C MET A 360 12.61 -10.40 -19.17
N GLY A 361 11.88 -10.59 -18.07
CA GLY A 361 12.22 -10.09 -16.73
C GLY A 361 12.99 -11.07 -15.86
N GLN A 362 13.31 -12.28 -16.33
CA GLN A 362 14.16 -13.21 -15.59
C GLN A 362 15.60 -12.66 -15.56
N GLU A 363 15.90 -11.84 -14.56
CA GLU A 363 17.28 -11.70 -14.09
C GLU A 363 17.74 -13.10 -13.68
N HIS A 364 18.80 -13.60 -14.32
CA HIS A 364 19.39 -14.85 -13.91
C HIS A 364 19.81 -14.68 -12.46
N ASP A 365 19.22 -15.45 -11.54
CA ASP A 365 19.65 -15.53 -10.14
C ASP A 365 21.16 -15.76 -10.13
N LEU A 366 21.91 -14.67 -9.97
CA LEU A 366 23.36 -14.72 -9.88
C LEU A 366 23.64 -15.39 -8.55
N LYS A 367 23.81 -16.72 -8.59
CA LYS A 367 24.19 -17.51 -7.41
C LYS A 367 25.42 -16.85 -6.82
N SER A 368 25.23 -16.25 -5.64
CA SER A 368 26.31 -15.59 -4.95
C SER A 368 27.30 -16.67 -4.51
N ASN A 369 28.54 -16.56 -4.98
CA ASN A 369 29.65 -17.38 -4.49
C ASN A 369 30.20 -16.85 -3.16
N ALA A 370 29.57 -15.82 -2.57
CA ALA A 370 29.97 -15.29 -1.28
C ALA A 370 29.78 -16.36 -0.20
N LEU A 371 30.82 -16.57 0.60
CA LEU A 371 30.72 -17.42 1.77
C LEU A 371 29.70 -16.84 2.74
N TYR A 372 28.90 -17.70 3.38
CA TYR A 372 27.90 -17.30 4.38
C TYR A 372 28.52 -16.41 5.47
N ALA A 373 29.74 -16.73 5.89
CA ALA A 373 30.51 -15.97 6.88
C ALA A 373 30.78 -14.51 6.46
N ALA A 374 30.91 -14.25 5.15
CA ALA A 374 31.11 -12.91 4.61
C ALA A 374 29.76 -12.18 4.53
N ALA A 375 28.72 -12.83 4.02
CA ALA A 375 27.37 -12.25 3.95
C ALA A 375 26.82 -11.88 5.34
N ALA A 376 27.07 -12.71 6.34
CA ALA A 376 26.67 -12.47 7.73
C ALA A 376 27.44 -11.34 8.43
N ARG A 377 28.49 -10.77 7.80
CA ARG A 377 29.15 -9.55 8.30
C ARG A 377 28.37 -8.30 7.95
N ASP A 378 27.82 -8.29 6.75
CA ASP A 378 27.13 -7.15 6.19
C ASP A 378 25.62 -7.19 6.51
N CYS A 379 25.06 -8.40 6.62
CA CYS A 379 23.65 -8.63 6.92
C CYS A 379 23.48 -9.28 8.31
N PRO A 380 23.06 -8.54 9.34
CA PRO A 380 22.82 -9.09 10.68
C PRO A 380 21.58 -10.00 10.74
N ALA A 381 20.64 -9.85 9.80
CA ALA A 381 19.48 -10.72 9.64
C ALA A 381 19.84 -11.94 8.79
N THR A 382 20.19 -13.03 9.46
CA THR A 382 20.54 -14.30 8.85
C THR A 382 19.58 -15.37 9.33
N TYR A 383 19.52 -16.51 8.64
CA TYR A 383 18.72 -17.65 9.09
C TYR A 383 18.99 -18.05 10.56
N LEU A 384 20.24 -17.90 11.02
CA LEU A 384 20.63 -18.23 12.40
C LEU A 384 20.22 -17.16 13.41
N SER A 385 20.24 -15.87 13.04
CA SER A 385 19.84 -14.78 13.94
C SER A 385 18.34 -14.52 13.95
N THR A 386 17.61 -14.82 12.88
CA THR A 386 16.15 -14.62 12.85
C THR A 386 15.39 -15.81 13.40
N ASN A 387 15.98 -17.00 13.47
CA ASN A 387 15.33 -18.18 14.01
C ASN A 387 15.50 -18.28 15.54
N PRO A 388 14.41 -18.20 16.33
CA PRO A 388 14.49 -18.22 17.79
C PRO A 388 15.01 -19.55 18.33
N ILE A 389 14.74 -20.68 17.65
CA ILE A 389 15.21 -22.01 18.07
C ILE A 389 16.74 -22.07 17.99
N PHE A 390 17.35 -21.51 16.93
CA PHE A 390 18.80 -21.47 16.81
C PHE A 390 19.45 -20.57 17.86
N CYS A 391 18.86 -19.40 18.13
CA CYS A 391 19.34 -18.51 19.19
C CYS A 391 19.30 -19.21 20.58
N LEU A 392 18.19 -19.90 20.90
CA LEU A 392 18.05 -20.65 22.14
C LEU A 392 19.04 -21.82 22.22
N ARG A 393 19.21 -22.59 21.14
CA ARG A 393 20.18 -23.70 21.08
C ARG A 393 21.62 -23.21 21.25
N SER A 394 21.96 -22.08 20.65
CA SER A 394 23.29 -21.47 20.79
C SER A 394 23.62 -21.17 22.25
N LYS A 395 22.64 -20.71 23.04
CA LYS A 395 22.82 -20.36 24.46
C LYS A 395 22.79 -21.58 25.38
N TYR A 396 21.76 -22.42 25.25
CA TYR A 396 21.46 -23.46 26.26
C TYR A 396 22.01 -24.85 25.92
N VAL A 397 22.30 -25.12 24.64
CA VAL A 397 22.76 -26.46 24.20
C VAL A 397 24.24 -26.41 23.79
N LEU A 398 24.60 -25.45 22.95
CA LEU A 398 25.97 -25.33 22.41
C LEU A 398 26.90 -24.51 23.32
N GLY A 399 26.35 -23.75 24.27
CA GLY A 399 27.13 -22.97 25.23
C GLY A 399 28.02 -21.89 24.58
N HIS A 400 27.62 -21.34 23.44
CA HIS A 400 28.41 -20.31 22.76
C HIS A 400 28.53 -19.03 23.59
N ASN A 401 29.69 -18.38 23.54
CA ASN A 401 29.98 -17.15 24.27
C ASN A 401 30.66 -16.10 23.36
N PRO A 402 29.99 -15.02 22.94
CA PRO A 402 28.60 -14.67 23.28
C PRO A 402 27.59 -15.57 22.53
N PRO A 403 26.41 -15.86 23.09
CA PRO A 403 25.40 -16.66 22.39
C PRO A 403 24.88 -15.93 21.15
N GLN A 404 24.39 -16.68 20.17
CA GLN A 404 23.69 -16.12 19.02
C GLN A 404 22.48 -15.31 19.48
N MET A 405 22.49 -14.01 19.19
CA MET A 405 21.41 -13.11 19.56
C MET A 405 20.36 -13.01 18.46
N MET A 406 19.11 -12.91 18.88
CA MET A 406 17.99 -12.73 17.98
C MET A 406 18.09 -11.37 17.29
N TYR A 407 17.92 -11.36 15.98
CA TYR A 407 17.84 -10.14 15.19
C TYR A 407 16.55 -9.38 15.54
N PHE A 408 16.69 -8.10 15.82
CA PHE A 408 15.58 -7.16 15.95
C PHE A 408 15.91 -5.92 15.10
N PRO A 409 15.04 -5.54 14.14
CA PRO A 409 15.24 -4.34 13.33
C PRO A 409 15.45 -3.09 14.20
N GLY A 410 16.45 -2.27 13.86
CA GLY A 410 16.81 -1.05 14.61
C GLY A 410 17.66 -1.29 15.88
N LYS A 411 17.84 -2.56 16.28
CA LYS A 411 18.67 -2.96 17.43
C LYS A 411 19.90 -3.76 17.03
N GLU A 412 20.31 -3.66 15.77
CA GLU A 412 21.45 -4.40 15.22
C GLU A 412 22.76 -4.05 15.94
N HIS A 413 22.86 -2.83 16.46
CA HIS A 413 24.00 -2.36 17.26
C HIS A 413 24.18 -3.10 18.60
N LEU A 414 23.12 -3.76 19.10
CA LEU A 414 23.21 -4.58 20.31
C LEU A 414 23.80 -5.97 20.01
N MET A 415 23.77 -6.43 18.75
CA MET A 415 24.25 -7.76 18.36
C MET A 415 25.78 -7.88 18.52
N GLN A 416 26.22 -8.92 19.22
CA GLN A 416 27.63 -9.20 19.44
C GLN A 416 28.15 -10.20 18.40
N PRO A 417 29.33 -9.97 17.82
CA PRO A 417 29.94 -10.92 16.89
C PRO A 417 30.32 -12.20 17.63
N ASN A 418 30.06 -13.33 16.98
CA ASN A 418 30.45 -14.65 17.43
C ASN A 418 31.14 -15.40 16.28
N SER A 419 32.44 -15.63 16.44
CA SER A 419 33.27 -16.37 15.47
C SER A 419 32.89 -17.85 15.36
N SER A 420 32.31 -18.44 16.41
CA SER A 420 31.80 -19.82 16.43
C SER A 420 30.48 -19.99 15.66
N CYS A 421 29.70 -18.91 15.52
CA CYS A 421 28.35 -18.92 14.92
C CYS A 421 28.26 -18.24 13.55
N LEU A 422 29.40 -17.91 12.92
CA LEU A 422 29.47 -17.22 11.62
C LEU A 422 28.77 -15.85 11.57
N VAL A 423 28.46 -15.21 12.70
CA VAL A 423 27.94 -13.83 12.73
C VAL A 423 29.06 -12.89 13.15
N CYS A 424 29.57 -12.08 12.22
CA CYS A 424 30.74 -11.24 12.46
C CYS A 424 30.54 -9.81 11.96
N ARG A 425 29.98 -8.94 12.82
CA ARG A 425 30.01 -7.46 12.86
C ARG A 425 30.11 -6.66 11.53
N CYS A 426 29.25 -5.64 11.41
CA CYS A 426 29.56 -4.41 10.68
C CYS A 426 30.00 -3.30 11.65
N LEU A 427 31.23 -2.81 11.43
CA LEU A 427 31.90 -1.59 11.90
C LEU A 427 32.15 -1.30 13.39
N SER A 428 33.38 -0.86 13.60
CA SER A 428 34.05 -0.51 14.85
C SER A 428 33.39 0.70 15.53
N PHE A 429 33.35 0.61 16.86
CA PHE A 429 32.98 1.65 17.82
C PHE A 429 33.66 3.03 17.59
N TRP A 430 34.73 3.07 16.78
CA TRP A 430 35.51 4.27 16.46
C TRP A 430 34.93 5.10 15.30
N GLY A 431 34.18 4.50 14.36
CA GLY A 431 33.57 5.26 13.25
C GLY A 431 32.40 6.14 13.70
N PHE A 432 31.65 5.69 14.70
CA PHE A 432 30.49 6.40 15.24
C PHE A 432 30.87 7.60 16.13
N LEU A 433 32.03 7.54 16.79
CA LEU A 433 32.53 8.65 17.62
C LEU A 433 33.05 9.81 16.76
N LEU A 434 33.65 9.53 15.61
CA LEU A 434 34.14 10.53 14.67
C LEU A 434 33.01 11.24 13.89
N LEU A 435 31.93 10.52 13.54
CA LEU A 435 30.74 11.14 12.93
C LEU A 435 29.94 11.99 13.92
N ARG A 436 29.78 11.55 15.19
CA ARG A 436 29.13 12.37 16.24
C ARG A 436 29.94 13.59 16.66
N MET A 437 31.25 13.61 16.45
CA MET A 437 32.06 14.81 16.68
C MET A 437 31.92 15.85 15.56
N PHE A 438 31.62 15.44 14.32
CA PHE A 438 31.40 16.37 13.20
C PHE A 438 29.96 16.89 13.12
N GLU A 439 28.97 16.13 13.57
CA GLU A 439 27.56 16.50 13.45
C GLU A 439 27.07 17.47 14.56
N ASN A 440 27.81 17.59 15.67
CA ASN A 440 27.48 18.50 16.78
C ASN A 440 28.05 19.93 16.65
N GLN A 441 28.63 20.32 15.51
CA GLN A 441 29.07 21.71 15.26
C GLN A 441 28.15 22.54 14.36
N CYS A 442 27.12 21.98 13.76
CA CYS A 442 26.22 22.71 12.86
C CYS A 442 24.76 22.62 13.33
N HIS A 443 24.43 23.41 14.37
CA HIS A 443 23.13 24.07 14.62
C HIS A 443 22.86 24.23 16.12
N MET A 444 23.14 25.42 16.65
CA MET A 444 22.48 25.94 17.85
C MET A 444 22.11 27.41 17.58
N PRO A 445 20.85 27.83 17.77
CA PRO A 445 20.45 29.22 17.64
C PRO A 445 21.02 30.07 18.78
N LYS A 446 21.53 31.25 18.42
CA LYS A 446 21.88 32.32 19.36
C LYS A 446 20.60 32.80 20.04
N ASN A 447 20.36 32.39 21.28
CA ASN A 447 19.69 33.20 22.30
C ASN A 447 19.61 32.41 23.61
N LEU A 448 20.48 32.77 24.55
CA LEU A 448 20.31 32.77 26.01
C LEU A 448 21.66 33.18 26.60
N GLN A 449 21.94 34.48 26.53
CA GLN A 449 22.97 35.09 27.36
C GLN A 449 22.46 35.13 28.79
N GLY A 450 23.26 34.61 29.72
CA GLY A 450 23.09 34.90 31.14
C GLY A 450 23.09 33.68 32.04
N PHE A 451 24.19 32.94 32.10
CA PHE A 451 24.56 32.22 33.33
C PHE A 451 26.08 31.98 33.33
N ARG A 452 26.80 32.63 34.24
CA ARG A 452 28.23 32.37 34.50
C ARG A 452 28.33 31.19 35.47
N PRO A 453 29.11 30.14 35.18
CA PRO A 453 29.66 29.28 36.20
C PRO A 453 31.14 29.60 36.41
N THR A 454 31.43 30.17 37.57
CA THR A 454 32.76 30.18 38.18
C THR A 454 33.12 28.78 38.66
N THR A 455 34.03 28.07 38.00
CA THR A 455 34.89 27.08 38.67
C THR A 455 36.13 26.72 37.83
N ARG A 456 37.26 26.66 38.53
CA ARG A 456 38.64 26.43 38.07
C ARG A 456 38.93 25.06 37.42
N ALA A 457 37.91 24.24 37.16
CA ALA A 457 38.07 22.88 36.62
C ALA A 457 38.18 22.82 35.08
N HIS A 458 37.89 23.92 34.38
CA HIS A 458 37.91 23.97 32.91
C HIS A 458 39.28 24.35 32.30
N GLN A 459 40.22 24.82 33.13
CA GLN A 459 41.56 25.24 32.68
C GLN A 459 42.61 24.11 32.71
N GLN A 460 42.36 23.01 33.43
CA GLN A 460 43.28 21.85 33.49
C GLN A 460 43.04 20.82 32.37
N SER A 461 41.83 20.73 31.81
CA SER A 461 41.53 19.85 30.67
C SER A 461 42.07 20.38 29.33
N LEU A 462 42.25 21.70 29.21
CA LEU A 462 42.78 22.36 28.00
C LEU A 462 44.32 22.28 27.85
N GLN A 463 45.06 21.95 28.92
CA GLN A 463 46.51 21.75 28.86
C GLN A 463 46.91 20.32 28.49
N LEU A 464 46.11 19.31 28.84
CA LEU A 464 46.37 17.90 28.47
C LEU A 464 46.05 17.62 26.99
N ALA A 465 45.12 18.36 26.38
CA ALA A 465 44.79 18.23 24.96
C ALA A 465 45.83 18.86 24.01
N ARG A 466 46.76 19.69 24.51
CA ARG A 466 47.83 20.31 23.70
C ARG A 466 49.12 19.50 23.63
N VAL A 467 49.28 18.47 24.47
CA VAL A 467 50.51 17.64 24.49
C VAL A 467 50.36 16.40 23.60
N ALA A 468 49.14 15.94 23.29
CA ALA A 468 48.91 14.78 22.43
C ALA A 468 48.89 15.08 20.91
N ALA A 469 49.08 16.34 20.50
CA ALA A 469 48.95 16.78 19.11
C ALA A 469 50.29 17.03 18.38
N CYS A 470 51.44 16.66 18.98
CA CYS A 470 52.76 16.96 18.41
C CYS A 470 53.60 15.77 17.94
N ASP A 471 53.14 14.52 18.01
CA ASP A 471 53.87 13.37 17.46
C ASP A 471 53.02 12.62 16.43
N GLY A 472 53.37 12.75 15.14
CA GLY A 472 52.79 11.92 14.08
C GLY A 472 52.64 12.56 12.71
N VAL A 473 53.68 13.24 12.20
CA VAL A 473 53.83 13.56 10.78
C VAL A 473 54.39 12.33 10.07
N LEU A 474 53.64 11.73 9.13
CA LEU A 474 54.16 11.05 7.92
C LEU A 474 53.02 10.72 6.93
N SER A 475 52.91 11.55 5.89
CA SER A 475 52.81 11.21 4.46
C SER A 475 51.69 10.28 3.92
N MET A 476 50.79 10.90 3.12
CA MET A 476 50.23 10.48 1.79
C MET A 476 49.46 9.14 1.71
N GLY A 477 48.26 9.01 1.14
CA GLY A 477 47.38 9.90 0.38
C GLY A 477 46.16 9.08 -0.09
N GLY A 478 45.02 9.73 -0.31
CA GLY A 478 43.81 9.10 -0.85
C GLY A 478 42.52 9.70 -0.30
N GLN A 479 41.93 10.63 -1.06
CA GLN A 479 40.57 11.12 -0.82
C GLN A 479 39.54 10.02 -1.11
N PRO A 480 38.46 9.85 -0.32
CA PRO A 480 37.27 9.18 -0.80
C PRO A 480 36.25 10.20 -1.31
N ALA A 481 36.04 10.17 -2.62
CA ALA A 481 34.98 10.87 -3.32
C ALA A 481 33.61 10.25 -2.97
N TRP A 482 32.69 11.11 -2.52
CA TRP A 482 31.26 10.84 -2.54
C TRP A 482 30.77 10.77 -3.99
N ARG A 483 30.32 9.61 -4.48
CA ARG A 483 29.40 9.51 -5.63
C ARG A 483 28.74 8.13 -5.76
N SER A 484 27.42 8.18 -5.84
CA SER A 484 26.40 7.23 -6.34
C SER A 484 26.81 5.79 -6.67
N ARG A 485 26.19 4.83 -5.95
CA ARG A 485 25.96 3.47 -6.43
C ARG A 485 24.95 3.47 -7.59
N ARG A 486 25.43 3.63 -8.82
CA ARG A 486 24.87 3.05 -10.05
C ARG A 486 26.03 2.86 -11.01
N GLN A 487 26.08 1.71 -11.68
CA GLN A 487 27.05 1.26 -12.69
C GLN A 487 28.29 0.51 -12.18
N CYS A 488 28.19 -0.81 -12.17
CA CYS A 488 29.19 -1.78 -12.67
C CYS A 488 28.45 -3.13 -12.65
N LEU A 489 28.10 -3.75 -13.78
CA LEU A 489 29.03 -4.50 -14.61
C LEU A 489 28.48 -4.63 -16.05
N ARG A 490 29.19 -4.02 -17.01
CA ARG A 490 29.30 -4.54 -18.38
C ARG A 490 30.72 -5.08 -18.49
N THR A 491 30.87 -6.38 -18.71
CA THR A 491 32.12 -6.94 -19.24
C THR A 491 31.77 -7.82 -20.42
N THR A 492 32.23 -7.34 -21.57
CA THR A 492 32.26 -7.98 -22.88
C THR A 492 33.11 -9.24 -22.86
N HIS A 493 32.61 -10.27 -23.54
CA HIS A 493 33.40 -11.38 -24.06
C HIS A 493 34.61 -10.87 -24.86
N GLN A 494 35.77 -11.49 -24.65
CA GLN A 494 36.70 -11.85 -25.73
C GLN A 494 37.66 -12.96 -25.27
N ASN A 495 37.60 -14.07 -26.02
CA ASN A 495 38.45 -15.27 -26.11
C ASN A 495 38.60 -16.18 -24.90
#